data_AF-A0A2R6KUR3-F1
#
_entry.id   AF-A0A2R6KUR3-F1
#
_cell.length_a   1.000
_cell.length_b   1.000
_cell.length_c   1.000
_cell.angle_alpha   90.00
_cell.angle_beta   90.00
_cell.angle_gamma   90.00
#
_symmetry.space_group_name_H-M   'P 1'
#
loop_
_entity.id
_entity.type
_entity.pdbx_description
1 polymer ?
#
loop_
_entity_poly.entity_id
_entity_poly.type
_entity_poly.pdbx_seq_one_letter_code
_entity_poly.pdbx_strand_id
1 'polypeptide(L)'
;MATGETLLNALLGAVATIVLTPFVPFAPTFGGVVAGYLEGGDRSDGLRVGAVSGTIALVPLFLVMFLIANFFAFFFLGAMGPGRMMGGFGLVALVFLGVFAVTYTVGLSALGGWLGNYIRTDTDVGTAA
;
A
#
# COMPACT_ATOMS: atom_id res chain seq x y z
N MET A 1 17.07 -17.03 10.19
CA MET A 1 16.09 -15.96 9.90
C MET A 1 15.87 -15.19 11.19
N ALA A 2 16.35 -13.95 11.28
CA ALA A 2 16.04 -13.06 12.39
C ALA A 2 14.80 -12.26 11.98
N THR A 3 13.66 -12.49 12.65
CA THR A 3 12.38 -11.79 12.40
C THR A 3 12.52 -10.26 12.37
N GLY A 4 13.56 -9.72 13.01
CA GLY A 4 13.89 -8.29 13.00
C GLY A 4 14.27 -7.75 11.61
N GLU A 5 14.96 -8.53 10.77
CA GLU A 5 15.38 -8.08 9.44
C GLU A 5 14.18 -8.02 8.47
N THR A 6 13.28 -9.00 8.55
CA THR A 6 12.02 -9.02 7.78
C THR A 6 11.11 -7.83 8.07
N LEU A 7 10.99 -7.47 9.35
CA LEU A 7 10.22 -6.28 9.76
C LEU A 7 10.84 -4.99 9.25
N LEU A 8 12.17 -4.91 9.23
CA LEU A 8 12.92 -3.72 8.79
C LEU A 8 12.81 -3.52 7.27
N ASN A 9 12.87 -4.61 6.50
CA ASN A 9 12.65 -4.60 5.05
C ASN A 9 11.22 -4.21 4.68
N ALA A 10 10.22 -4.73 5.40
CA ALA A 10 8.83 -4.34 5.23
C ALA A 10 8.59 -2.86 5.56
N LEU A 11 9.25 -2.35 6.59
CA LEU A 11 9.17 -0.94 6.98
C LEU A 11 9.74 -0.02 5.87
N LEU A 12 10.88 -0.38 5.28
CA LEU A 12 11.49 0.39 4.18
C LEU A 12 10.58 0.42 2.95
N GLY A 13 9.95 -0.70 2.60
CA GLY A 13 8.95 -0.75 1.54
C GLY A 13 7.75 0.15 1.82
N ALA A 14 7.24 0.12 3.06
CA ALA A 14 6.14 0.99 3.47
C ALA A 14 6.51 2.48 3.37
N VAL A 15 7.74 2.85 3.79
CA VAL A 15 8.25 4.23 3.65
C VAL A 15 8.29 4.64 2.18
N ALA A 16 8.79 3.79 1.28
CA ALA A 16 8.80 4.05 -0.15
C ALA A 16 7.38 4.27 -0.71
N THR A 17 6.41 3.45 -0.30
CA THR A 17 5.00 3.65 -0.68
C THR A 17 4.47 4.99 -0.19
N ILE A 18 4.73 5.38 1.06
CA ILE A 18 4.25 6.66 1.62
C ILE A 18 4.79 7.85 0.82
N VAL A 19 6.08 7.83 0.49
CA VAL A 19 6.74 8.91 -0.25
C VAL A 19 6.23 9.02 -1.69
N LEU A 20 5.93 7.88 -2.33
CA LEU A 20 5.51 7.83 -3.73
C LEU A 20 3.99 8.00 -3.92
N THR A 21 3.17 7.69 -2.91
CA THR A 21 1.69 7.75 -2.98
C THR A 21 1.15 9.09 -3.50
N PRO A 22 1.72 10.26 -3.16
CA PRO A 22 1.26 11.54 -3.68
C PRO A 22 1.51 11.75 -5.19
N PHE A 23 2.50 11.06 -5.76
CA PHE A 23 2.98 11.29 -7.13
C PHE A 23 2.58 10.17 -8.10
N VAL A 24 2.41 8.95 -7.59
CA VAL A 24 2.23 7.75 -8.41
C VAL A 24 1.08 6.90 -7.84
N PRO A 25 -0.01 6.66 -8.60
CA PRO A 25 -1.12 5.82 -8.13
C PRO A 25 -0.68 4.37 -7.84
N PHE A 26 0.38 3.91 -8.49
CA PHE A 26 1.00 2.59 -8.27
C PHE A 26 2.10 2.59 -7.19
N ALA A 27 2.23 3.61 -6.34
CA ALA A 27 3.20 3.62 -5.23
C ALA A 27 3.22 2.35 -4.33
N PRO A 28 2.08 1.66 -4.09
CA PRO A 28 2.08 0.40 -3.35
C PRO A 28 2.89 -0.71 -4.03
N THR A 29 2.90 -0.78 -5.38
CA THR A 29 3.71 -1.78 -6.08
C THR A 29 5.19 -1.52 -5.87
N PHE A 30 5.63 -0.26 -5.95
CA PHE A 30 7.03 0.10 -5.75
C PHE A 30 7.52 -0.23 -4.33
N GLY A 31 6.74 0.07 -3.30
CA GLY A 31 7.10 -0.32 -1.93
C GLY A 31 7.09 -1.83 -1.71
N GLY A 32 6.20 -2.55 -2.40
CA GLY A 32 6.22 -4.01 -2.49
C GLY A 32 7.52 -4.52 -3.10
N VAL A 33 7.91 -4.00 -4.27
CA VAL A 33 9.14 -4.37 -4.99
C VAL A 33 10.37 -4.15 -4.11
N VAL A 34 10.47 -3.00 -3.43
CA VAL A 34 11.59 -2.69 -2.54
C VAL A 34 11.65 -3.69 -1.38
N ALA A 35 10.52 -3.98 -0.73
CA ALA A 35 10.48 -4.91 0.39
C ALA A 35 10.84 -6.36 -0.04
N GLY A 36 10.29 -6.82 -1.17
CA GLY A 36 10.57 -8.16 -1.70
C GLY A 36 11.99 -8.32 -2.25
N TYR A 37 12.56 -7.26 -2.82
CA TYR A 37 13.96 -7.25 -3.25
C TYR A 37 14.91 -7.31 -2.06
N LEU A 38 14.63 -6.59 -0.97
CA LEU A 38 15.48 -6.58 0.23
C LEU A 38 15.42 -7.90 1.01
N GLU A 39 14.25 -8.54 1.11
CA GLU A 39 14.10 -9.81 1.83
C GLU A 39 14.93 -10.94 1.22
N GLY A 40 14.93 -11.07 -0.11
CA GLY A 40 15.50 -12.25 -0.77
C GLY A 40 14.78 -13.55 -0.37
N GLY A 41 15.34 -14.71 -0.77
CA GLY A 41 14.74 -16.03 -0.49
C GLY A 41 13.74 -16.48 -1.57
N ASP A 42 12.88 -17.46 -1.23
CA ASP A 42 11.92 -18.05 -2.18
C ASP A 42 10.79 -17.07 -2.57
N ARG A 43 10.17 -17.28 -3.74
CA ARG A 43 9.07 -16.43 -4.25
C ARG A 43 7.90 -16.27 -3.26
N SER A 44 7.66 -17.28 -2.40
CA SER A 44 6.64 -17.23 -1.35
C SER A 44 6.96 -16.23 -0.25
N ASP A 45 8.24 -15.98 0.01
CA ASP A 45 8.69 -15.07 1.06
C ASP A 45 8.58 -13.62 0.58
N GLY A 46 8.93 -13.34 -0.68
CA GLY A 46 8.68 -12.05 -1.32
C GLY A 46 7.21 -11.65 -1.36
N LEU A 47 6.30 -12.60 -1.61
CA LEU A 47 4.85 -12.35 -1.57
C LEU A 47 4.37 -12.00 -0.16
N ARG A 48 4.83 -12.74 0.86
CA ARG A 48 4.46 -12.50 2.27
C ARG A 48 4.97 -11.14 2.74
N VAL A 49 6.22 -10.80 2.45
CA VAL A 49 6.81 -9.53 2.87
C VAL A 49 6.21 -8.34 2.12
N GLY A 50 5.90 -8.49 0.83
CA GLY A 50 5.14 -7.50 0.07
C GLY A 50 3.74 -7.24 0.64
N ALA A 51 3.03 -8.30 1.06
CA ALA A 51 1.72 -8.17 1.69
C ALA A 51 1.80 -7.51 3.09
N VAL A 52 2.81 -7.86 3.90
CA VAL A 52 3.04 -7.24 5.21
C VAL A 52 3.42 -5.77 5.06
N SER A 53 4.32 -5.43 4.12
CA SER A 53 4.67 -4.05 3.76
C SER A 53 3.43 -3.25 3.34
N GLY A 54 2.60 -3.79 2.45
CA GLY A 54 1.35 -3.17 2.03
C GLY A 54 0.37 -2.95 3.19
N THR A 55 0.30 -3.90 4.13
CA THR A 55 -0.55 -3.79 5.33
C THR A 55 -0.04 -2.70 6.27
N ILE A 56 1.27 -2.57 6.46
CA ILE A 56 1.87 -1.49 7.25
C ILE A 56 1.59 -0.14 6.58
N ALA A 57 1.69 -0.07 5.24
CA ALA A 57 1.39 1.13 4.47
C ALA A 57 -0.10 1.55 4.52
N LEU A 58 -1.02 0.65 4.89
CA LEU A 58 -2.43 1.00 5.07
C LEU A 58 -2.64 2.00 6.20
N VAL A 59 -1.88 1.91 7.30
CA VAL A 59 -2.07 2.80 8.46
C VAL A 59 -1.93 4.28 8.08
N PRO A 60 -0.81 4.73 7.47
CA PRO A 60 -0.68 6.11 7.02
C PRO A 60 -1.60 6.43 5.84
N LEU A 61 -1.86 5.48 4.94
CA LEU A 61 -2.79 5.69 3.82
C LEU A 61 -4.20 6.00 4.31
N PHE A 62 -4.73 5.23 5.26
CA PHE A 62 -6.02 5.48 5.89
C PHE A 62 -6.06 6.83 6.59
N LEU A 63 -4.98 7.23 7.24
CA LEU A 63 -4.88 8.52 7.92
C LEU A 63 -4.96 9.68 6.93
N VAL A 64 -4.22 9.60 5.82
CA VAL A 64 -4.27 10.59 4.73
C VAL A 64 -5.64 10.60 4.06
N MET A 65 -6.19 9.43 3.76
CA MET A 65 -7.49 9.28 3.10
C MET A 65 -8.62 9.80 3.99
N PHE A 66 -8.56 9.56 5.31
CA PHE A 66 -9.46 10.12 6.29
C PHE A 66 -9.35 11.65 6.36
N LEU A 67 -8.14 12.20 6.33
CA LEU A 67 -7.91 13.64 6.37
C LEU A 67 -8.42 14.33 5.09
N ILE A 68 -8.15 13.76 3.92
CA ILE A 68 -8.66 14.23 2.63
C ILE A 68 -10.18 14.12 2.59
N ALA A 69 -10.75 13.00 3.03
CA ALA A 69 -12.19 12.81 3.07
C ALA A 69 -12.87 13.82 3.99
N ASN A 70 -12.31 14.09 5.17
CA ASN A 70 -12.81 15.14 6.07
C ASN A 70 -12.65 16.54 5.47
N PHE A 71 -11.54 16.82 4.80
CA PHE A 71 -11.30 18.10 4.14
C PHE A 71 -12.30 18.34 2.99
N PHE A 72 -12.51 17.35 2.13
CA PHE A 72 -13.51 17.38 1.07
C PHE A 72 -14.92 17.45 1.64
N ALA A 73 -15.24 16.65 2.65
CA ALA A 73 -16.52 16.70 3.34
C ALA A 73 -16.78 18.10 3.91
N PHE A 74 -15.81 18.70 4.59
CA PHE A 74 -15.94 20.05 5.14
C PHE A 74 -16.18 21.11 4.04
N PHE A 75 -15.41 21.07 2.95
CA PHE A 75 -15.54 22.05 1.86
C PHE A 75 -16.76 21.83 0.96
N PHE A 76 -17.08 20.59 0.60
CA PHE A 76 -18.19 20.25 -0.29
C PHE A 76 -19.54 20.09 0.44
N LEU A 77 -19.57 19.47 1.63
CA LEU A 77 -20.81 19.37 2.42
C LEU A 77 -21.13 20.69 3.13
N GLY A 78 -20.12 21.51 3.46
CA GLY A 78 -20.32 22.88 3.91
C GLY A 78 -21.05 23.74 2.88
N ALA A 79 -20.88 23.44 1.58
CA ALA A 79 -21.56 24.11 0.47
C ALA A 79 -22.93 23.49 0.09
N MET A 80 -23.20 22.22 0.40
CA MET A 80 -24.41 21.50 -0.03
C MET A 80 -25.40 21.09 1.10
N GLY A 81 -25.08 21.39 2.35
CA GLY A 81 -25.95 21.16 3.51
C GLY A 81 -25.95 19.70 4.01
N PRO A 82 -26.11 19.46 5.33
CA PRO A 82 -25.83 18.16 5.97
C PRO A 82 -26.71 16.96 5.54
N GLY A 83 -27.75 17.15 4.72
CA GLY A 83 -28.82 16.16 4.54
C GLY A 83 -28.90 15.46 3.18
N ARG A 84 -28.14 15.89 2.15
CA ARG A 84 -28.44 15.51 0.75
C ARG A 84 -27.61 14.35 0.18
N MET A 85 -26.46 14.03 0.79
CA MET A 85 -25.59 12.91 0.34
C MET A 85 -25.52 11.73 1.32
N MET A 86 -25.92 11.93 2.58
CA MET A 86 -25.86 10.91 3.64
C MET A 86 -27.09 9.98 3.63
N GLY A 87 -27.60 9.63 2.44
CA GLY A 87 -28.54 8.52 2.29
C GLY A 87 -27.79 7.19 2.16
N GLY A 88 -28.50 6.06 2.14
CA GLY A 88 -27.89 4.71 2.03
C GLY A 88 -26.87 4.56 0.90
N PHE A 89 -26.99 5.34 -0.18
CA PHE A 89 -26.01 5.42 -1.27
C PHE A 89 -24.64 5.94 -0.85
N GLY A 90 -24.57 6.96 0.02
CA GLY A 90 -23.30 7.51 0.51
C GLY A 90 -22.53 6.51 1.38
N LEU A 91 -23.24 5.73 2.20
CA LEU A 91 -22.65 4.71 3.06
C LEU A 91 -22.13 3.52 2.24
N VAL A 92 -22.90 3.08 1.23
CA VAL A 92 -22.48 2.03 0.28
C VAL A 92 -21.24 2.48 -0.50
N ALA A 93 -21.21 3.72 -1.00
CA ALA A 93 -20.05 4.25 -1.71
C ALA A 93 -18.80 4.30 -0.81
N LEU A 94 -18.94 4.72 0.44
CA LEU A 94 -17.83 4.79 1.41
C LEU A 94 -17.25 3.41 1.72
N VAL A 95 -18.12 2.43 1.97
CA VAL A 95 -17.70 1.04 2.21
C VAL A 95 -17.02 0.47 0.97
N PHE A 96 -17.60 0.67 -0.22
CA PHE A 96 -17.01 0.20 -1.47
C PHE A 96 -15.62 0.82 -1.71
N LEU A 97 -15.48 2.13 -1.53
CA LEU A 97 -14.21 2.84 -1.72
C LEU A 97 -13.15 2.37 -0.71
N GLY A 98 -13.53 2.14 0.54
CA GLY A 98 -12.64 1.65 1.59
C GLY A 98 -12.14 0.23 1.31
N VAL A 99 -13.04 -0.69 0.95
CA VAL A 99 -12.68 -2.05 0.56
C VAL A 99 -11.81 -2.05 -0.69
N PHE A 100 -12.17 -1.25 -1.69
CA PHE A 100 -11.37 -1.10 -2.90
C PHE A 100 -9.95 -0.60 -2.58
N ALA A 101 -9.80 0.43 -1.75
CA ALA A 101 -8.50 0.98 -1.37
C ALA A 101 -7.63 -0.05 -0.64
N VAL A 102 -8.20 -0.82 0.30
CA VAL A 102 -7.48 -1.89 1.00
C VAL A 102 -7.01 -2.96 0.02
N THR A 103 -7.92 -3.44 -0.83
CA THR A 103 -7.62 -4.53 -1.77
C THR A 103 -6.62 -4.07 -2.82
N TYR A 104 -6.73 -2.84 -3.29
CA TYR A 104 -5.80 -2.21 -4.23
C TYR A 104 -4.39 -2.09 -3.64
N THR A 105 -4.25 -1.50 -2.45
CA THR A 105 -2.94 -1.27 -1.82
C THR A 105 -2.27 -2.59 -1.43
N VAL A 106 -2.98 -3.48 -0.72
CA VAL A 106 -2.41 -4.76 -0.27
C VAL A 106 -2.13 -5.67 -1.46
N GLY A 107 -3.05 -5.74 -2.42
CA GLY A 107 -2.88 -6.55 -3.63
C GLY A 107 -1.69 -6.09 -4.47
N LEU A 108 -1.57 -4.79 -4.72
CA LEU A 108 -0.45 -4.24 -5.48
C LEU A 108 0.89 -4.34 -4.76
N SER A 109 0.94 -4.13 -3.44
CA SER A 109 2.18 -4.36 -2.67
C SER A 109 2.59 -5.82 -2.62
N ALA A 110 1.64 -6.75 -2.53
CA ALA A 110 1.94 -8.19 -2.61
C ALA A 110 2.49 -8.58 -3.99
N LEU A 111 1.85 -8.09 -5.06
CA LEU A 111 2.32 -8.28 -6.44
C LEU A 111 3.72 -7.67 -6.64
N GLY A 112 3.95 -6.48 -6.09
CA GLY A 112 5.27 -5.84 -6.10
C GLY A 112 6.33 -6.67 -5.38
N GLY A 113 6.01 -7.18 -4.19
CA GLY A 113 6.95 -8.01 -3.41
C GLY A 113 7.32 -9.32 -4.11
N TRP A 114 6.35 -9.97 -4.76
CA TRP A 114 6.62 -11.12 -5.61
C TRP A 114 7.55 -10.77 -6.78
N LEU A 115 7.31 -9.64 -7.45
CA LEU A 115 8.11 -9.20 -8.59
C LEU A 115 9.54 -8.79 -8.17
N GLY A 116 9.69 -8.11 -7.04
CA GLY A 116 10.99 -7.72 -6.49
C GLY A 116 11.86 -8.92 -6.09
N ASN A 117 11.24 -9.96 -5.54
CA ASN A 117 11.92 -11.22 -5.24
C ASN A 117 12.32 -11.96 -6.53
N TYR A 118 11.44 -12.01 -7.54
CA TYR A 118 11.75 -12.60 -8.85
C TYR A 118 12.97 -11.95 -9.52
N ILE A 119 13.05 -10.62 -9.49
CA ILE A 119 14.21 -9.89 -10.05
C ILE A 119 15.50 -10.27 -9.31
N ARG A 120 15.46 -10.47 -7.99
CA ARG A 120 16.66 -10.81 -7.21
C ARG A 120 17.08 -12.27 -7.36
N THR A 121 16.15 -13.19 -7.54
CA THR A 121 16.43 -14.63 -7.62
C THR A 121 16.73 -15.11 -9.03
N ASP A 122 16.03 -14.61 -10.04
CA ASP A 122 16.12 -15.08 -11.42
C ASP A 122 16.89 -14.14 -12.35
N THR A 123 17.26 -12.93 -11.90
CA THR A 123 18.09 -12.01 -12.68
C THR A 123 19.45 -11.83 -12.02
N ASP A 124 20.54 -11.98 -12.78
CA ASP A 124 21.95 -11.86 -12.33
C ASP A 124 22.35 -10.49 -11.72
N VAL A 125 21.38 -9.62 -11.46
CA VAL A 125 21.57 -8.35 -10.74
C VAL A 125 21.98 -8.61 -9.27
N GLY A 126 21.61 -9.77 -8.70
CA GLY A 126 21.98 -10.18 -7.34
C GLY A 126 23.35 -10.85 -7.21
N THR A 127 23.93 -11.35 -8.32
CA THR A 127 25.22 -12.08 -8.37
C THR A 127 26.40 -11.18 -8.74
N ALA A 128 26.14 -9.93 -9.14
CA ALA A 128 27.15 -8.97 -9.60
C ALA A 128 27.69 -8.00 -8.51
N ALA A 129 27.32 -8.19 -7.24
CA ALA A 129 27.81 -7.41 -6.09
C ALA A 129 28.37 -8.34 -5.01
#